data_AF-A0A812Y180-F1
#
_entry.id   AF-A0A812Y180-F1
#
_cell.length_a   1.000
_cell.length_b   1.000
_cell.length_c   1.000
_cell.angle_alpha   90.00
_cell.angle_beta   90.00
_cell.angle_gamma   90.00
#
_symmetry.space_group_name_H-M   'P 1'
#
loop_
_entity.id
_entity.type
_entity.pdbx_description
1 polymer ?
#
loop_
_entity_poly.entity_id
_entity_poly.type
_entity_poly.pdbx_seq_one_letter_code
_entity_poly.pdbx_strand_id
1 'polypeptide(L)'
;MAGVNRPRLRGMLLFVSYFLCSVLLSMVEDSFAPHFWKLFQHGAAALGSFLLSFCLSWTDRLCPSSRIEMFCTLTCLTFAWLVGLIVGFMMLGHTLLLILAVGPAIGMLARHGFADGMGEATIEVRATRARRRTIVFEGDVSHEPGAACVVSWPGKYATAWDHLVASARGRTSAAVVFLPENTKNFGKHSPIPRREGIDGQCWCMPLYGEEKPWGCRWWALWIENVEKAVQHRAELQVYFFEGARDKGKVASFETAGQENLRREALLKKMRDFKSCDHFRRAKEAGLKNLGRKTRYDSSSQYSREKYRLFLQWLPAVDRKFLEDSDGLGNSQKAEVAWLEKKGYEYTAVDISRFVRPVPGKVESVSNLPRKLGRQMDSE
;
A
#
# COMPACT_ATOMS: atom_id res chain seq x y z
N MET A 1 59.47 58.90 -6.17
CA MET A 1 58.68 57.68 -6.49
C MET A 1 59.28 56.51 -5.74
N ALA A 2 58.75 56.17 -4.56
CA ALA A 2 59.22 55.02 -3.79
C ALA A 2 58.59 53.75 -4.36
N GLY A 3 59.41 52.89 -4.96
CA GLY A 3 58.99 51.59 -5.49
C GLY A 3 58.55 50.67 -4.36
N VAL A 4 57.24 50.60 -4.11
CA VAL A 4 56.67 49.60 -3.22
C VAL A 4 57.02 48.23 -3.78
N ASN A 5 57.70 47.43 -2.96
CA ASN A 5 58.28 46.15 -3.31
C ASN A 5 57.17 45.12 -3.54
N ARG A 6 56.59 45.12 -4.75
CA ARG A 6 55.47 44.30 -5.23
C ARG A 6 55.53 42.80 -4.87
N PRO A 7 56.69 42.10 -4.78
CA PRO A 7 56.71 40.70 -4.37
C PRO A 7 56.26 40.47 -2.92
N ARG A 8 56.52 41.41 -1.99
CA ARG A 8 56.11 41.24 -0.58
C ARG A 8 54.60 41.36 -0.40
N LEU A 9 53.95 42.24 -1.16
CA LEU A 9 52.50 42.42 -1.09
C LEU A 9 51.74 41.21 -1.65
N ARG A 10 52.26 40.57 -2.71
CA ARG A 10 51.68 39.34 -3.28
C ARG A 10 51.79 38.16 -2.32
N GLY A 11 52.94 37.98 -1.66
CA GLY A 11 53.10 36.94 -0.64
C GLY A 11 52.14 37.12 0.54
N MET A 12 51.95 38.37 0.99
CA MET A 12 51.05 38.69 2.09
C MET A 12 49.58 38.43 1.73
N LEU A 13 49.13 38.80 0.53
CA LEU A 13 47.76 38.55 0.08
C LEU A 13 47.45 37.07 -0.09
N LEU A 14 48.40 36.27 -0.61
CA LEU A 14 48.25 34.81 -0.71
C LEU A 14 48.18 34.16 0.67
N PHE A 15 48.99 34.62 1.63
CA PHE A 15 48.97 34.12 2.99
C PHE A 15 47.66 34.44 3.70
N VAL A 16 47.15 35.67 3.58
CA VAL A 16 45.88 36.09 4.18
C VAL A 16 44.70 35.33 3.58
N SER A 17 44.65 35.14 2.25
CA SER A 17 43.62 34.33 1.61
C SER A 17 43.65 32.87 2.06
N TYR A 18 44.84 32.26 2.13
CA TYR A 18 44.99 30.88 2.58
C TYR A 18 44.55 30.71 4.05
N PHE A 19 44.94 31.65 4.91
CA PHE A 19 44.57 31.64 6.32
C PHE A 19 43.05 31.79 6.52
N LEU A 20 42.42 32.75 5.84
CA LEU A 20 40.96 32.95 5.91
C LEU A 20 40.18 31.73 5.38
N CYS A 21 40.65 31.13 4.29
CA CYS A 21 40.01 29.93 3.73
C CYS A 21 40.13 28.74 4.70
N SER A 22 41.27 28.59 5.37
CA SER A 22 41.50 27.51 6.36
C SER A 22 40.62 27.67 7.61
N VAL A 23 40.46 28.90 8.12
CA VAL A 23 39.58 29.20 9.25
C VAL A 23 38.11 28.95 8.89
N LEU A 24 37.67 29.35 7.69
CA LEU A 24 36.30 29.09 7.24
C LEU A 24 36.03 27.59 7.05
N LEU A 25 37.01 26.82 6.59
CA LEU A 25 36.89 25.37 6.46
C LEU A 25 36.81 24.66 7.82
N SER A 26 37.57 25.09 8.82
CA SER A 26 37.53 24.47 10.17
C SER A 26 36.21 24.72 10.90
N MET A 27 35.50 25.81 10.58
CA MET A 27 34.19 26.11 11.20
C MET A 27 33.04 25.24 10.68
N VAL A 28 33.24 24.50 9.58
CA VAL A 28 32.18 23.69 8.92
C VAL A 28 32.28 22.19 9.28
N GLU A 29 33.36 21.78 9.95
CA GLU A 29 33.69 20.38 10.26
C GLU A 29 32.67 19.69 11.19
N ASP A 30 32.06 20.41 12.14
CA ASP A 30 31.12 19.83 13.12
C ASP A 30 29.72 19.53 12.55
N SER A 31 29.41 19.98 11.33
CA SER A 31 28.05 19.91 10.76
C SER A 31 27.85 18.79 9.73
N PHE A 32 28.89 18.07 9.33
CA PHE A 32 28.82 17.06 8.27
C PHE A 32 29.21 15.65 8.75
N ALA A 33 28.56 14.63 8.17
CA ALA A 33 28.94 13.24 8.41
C ALA A 33 30.42 13.02 8.01
N PRO A 34 31.24 12.35 8.85
CA PRO A 34 32.70 12.36 8.73
C PRO A 34 33.24 11.79 7.40
N HIS A 35 32.48 10.93 6.72
CA HIS A 35 32.84 10.40 5.40
C HIS A 35 32.61 11.41 4.26
N PHE A 36 31.57 12.25 4.36
CA PHE A 36 31.27 13.26 3.35
C PHE A 36 32.28 14.41 3.42
N TRP A 37 32.70 14.78 4.64
CA TRP A 37 33.70 15.82 4.87
C TRP A 37 35.06 15.48 4.23
N LYS A 38 35.53 14.23 4.37
CA LYS A 38 36.77 13.79 3.71
C LYS A 38 36.69 13.86 2.19
N LEU A 39 35.56 13.46 1.60
CA LEU A 39 35.36 13.53 0.16
C LEU A 39 35.37 14.98 -0.34
N PHE A 40 34.74 15.88 0.42
CA PHE A 40 34.73 17.30 0.13
C PHE A 40 36.13 17.93 0.24
N GLN A 41 36.91 17.60 1.29
CA GLN A 41 38.29 18.07 1.45
C GLN A 41 39.19 17.64 0.27
N HIS A 42 39.09 16.38 -0.16
CA HIS A 42 39.85 15.90 -1.31
C HIS A 42 39.43 16.58 -2.63
N GLY A 43 38.12 16.79 -2.83
CA GLY A 43 37.61 17.50 -3.99
C GLY A 43 38.06 18.96 -4.05
N ALA A 44 38.00 19.67 -2.92
CA ALA A 44 38.43 21.06 -2.81
C ALA A 44 39.94 21.21 -3.02
N ALA A 45 40.75 20.32 -2.45
CA ALA A 45 42.20 20.32 -2.64
C ALA A 45 42.57 20.05 -4.11
N ALA A 46 41.96 19.06 -4.75
CA ALA A 46 42.22 18.74 -6.16
C ALA A 46 41.84 19.90 -7.10
N LEU A 47 40.70 20.55 -6.85
CA LEU A 47 40.26 21.71 -7.62
C LEU A 47 41.19 22.92 -7.41
N GLY A 48 41.61 23.16 -6.17
CA GLY A 48 42.56 24.22 -5.83
C GLY A 48 43.92 24.02 -6.50
N SER A 49 44.44 22.80 -6.47
CA SER A 49 45.69 22.43 -7.16
C SER A 49 45.57 22.58 -8.67
N PHE A 50 44.44 22.14 -9.27
CA PHE A 50 44.20 22.30 -10.70
C PHE A 50 44.16 23.78 -11.11
N LEU A 51 43.41 24.61 -10.38
CA LEU A 51 43.32 26.05 -10.64
C LEU A 51 44.68 26.73 -10.48
N LEU A 52 45.48 26.36 -9.47
CA LEU A 52 46.81 26.92 -9.27
C LEU A 52 47.78 26.53 -10.39
N SER A 53 47.83 25.25 -10.77
CA SER A 53 48.66 24.76 -11.87
C SER A 53 48.24 25.37 -13.21
N PHE A 54 46.94 25.53 -13.43
CA PHE A 54 46.40 26.21 -14.60
C PHE A 54 46.79 27.69 -14.62
N CYS A 55 46.69 28.40 -13.49
CA CYS A 55 47.15 29.79 -13.37
C CYS A 55 48.65 29.91 -13.67
N LEU A 56 49.49 29.07 -13.06
CA LEU A 56 50.94 29.11 -13.24
C LEU A 56 51.35 28.77 -14.69
N SER A 57 50.74 27.76 -15.28
CA SER A 57 51.00 27.36 -16.66
C SER A 57 50.58 28.44 -17.67
N TRP A 58 49.54 29.22 -17.35
CA TRP A 58 49.04 30.28 -18.23
C TRP A 58 49.81 31.59 -18.08
N THR A 59 50.28 31.93 -16.87
CA THR A 59 51.09 33.13 -16.63
C THR A 59 52.44 33.10 -17.33
N ASP A 60 53.03 31.92 -17.52
CA ASP A 60 54.33 31.78 -18.19
C ASP A 60 54.28 31.94 -19.71
N ARG A 61 53.09 31.84 -20.33
CA ARG A 61 52.99 31.82 -21.79
C ARG A 61 52.60 33.14 -22.43
N LEU A 62 51.93 34.05 -21.74
CA LEU A 62 51.36 35.23 -22.39
C LEU A 62 51.26 36.44 -21.45
N CYS A 63 52.12 37.44 -21.67
CA CYS A 63 51.76 38.82 -21.37
C CYS A 63 52.12 39.72 -22.54
N PRO A 64 51.11 40.44 -23.06
CA PRO A 64 51.13 41.89 -23.03
C PRO A 64 50.07 42.44 -22.05
N SER A 65 50.32 43.62 -21.49
CA SER A 65 49.73 44.14 -20.23
C SER A 65 48.22 44.38 -20.19
N SER A 66 47.49 44.27 -21.30
CA SER A 66 46.04 44.54 -21.33
C SER A 66 45.14 43.34 -21.00
N ARG A 67 45.69 42.12 -20.88
CA ARG A 67 44.89 40.91 -20.57
C ARG A 67 44.86 40.51 -19.09
N ILE A 68 45.70 41.13 -18.26
CA ILE A 68 45.73 40.88 -16.81
C ILE A 68 44.43 41.36 -16.15
N GLU A 69 43.91 42.52 -16.56
CA GLU A 69 42.66 43.07 -16.02
C GLU A 69 41.45 42.19 -16.35
N MET A 70 41.40 41.66 -17.57
CA MET A 70 40.36 40.71 -18.00
C MET A 70 40.44 39.41 -17.19
N PHE A 71 41.65 38.89 -16.93
CA PHE A 71 41.85 37.69 -16.13
C PHE A 71 41.50 37.88 -14.65
N CYS A 72 41.89 39.00 -14.05
CA CYS A 72 41.49 39.36 -12.69
C CYS A 72 39.96 39.48 -12.60
N THR A 73 39.32 40.09 -13.60
CA THR A 73 37.85 40.21 -13.65
C THR A 73 37.20 38.83 -13.74
N LEU A 74 37.67 37.95 -14.61
CA LEU A 74 37.10 36.60 -14.77
C LEU A 74 37.28 35.76 -13.49
N THR A 75 38.42 35.89 -12.82
CA THR A 75 38.71 35.20 -11.56
C THR A 75 37.85 35.73 -10.41
N CYS A 76 37.63 37.04 -10.34
CA CYS A 76 36.72 37.64 -9.36
C CYS A 76 35.26 37.21 -9.62
N LEU A 77 34.84 37.11 -10.88
CA LEU A 77 33.49 36.68 -11.25
C LEU A 77 33.25 35.19 -10.92
N THR A 78 34.21 34.31 -11.21
CA THR A 78 34.10 32.88 -10.85
C THR A 78 34.11 32.68 -9.35
N PHE A 79 34.96 33.42 -8.62
CA PHE A 79 34.96 33.40 -7.15
C PHE A 79 33.62 33.89 -6.57
N ALA A 80 33.09 35.01 -7.05
CA ALA A 80 31.79 35.53 -6.62
C ALA A 80 30.64 34.55 -6.91
N TRP A 81 30.68 33.88 -8.07
CA TRP A 81 29.70 32.84 -8.42
C TRP A 81 29.79 31.62 -7.50
N LEU A 82 31.01 31.16 -7.18
CA LEU A 82 31.21 30.03 -6.27
C LEU A 82 30.74 30.35 -4.84
N VAL A 83 31.04 31.56 -4.34
CA VAL A 83 30.53 32.06 -3.05
C VAL A 83 28.99 32.14 -3.08
N GLY A 84 28.41 32.61 -4.17
CA GLY A 84 26.96 32.66 -4.36
C GLY A 84 26.30 31.27 -4.30
N LEU A 85 26.92 30.25 -4.91
CA LEU A 85 26.44 28.87 -4.82
C LEU A 85 26.55 28.30 -3.40
N ILE A 86 27.64 28.58 -2.69
CA ILE A 86 27.82 28.13 -1.30
C ILE A 86 26.78 28.79 -0.39
N VAL A 87 26.59 30.11 -0.50
CA VAL A 87 25.56 30.84 0.26
C VAL A 87 24.16 30.34 -0.10
N GLY A 88 23.87 30.11 -1.38
CA GLY A 88 22.61 29.53 -1.84
C GLY A 88 22.36 28.15 -1.26
N PHE A 89 23.37 27.28 -1.22
CA PHE A 89 23.28 25.95 -0.63
C PHE A 89 23.10 26.00 0.89
N MET A 90 23.79 26.91 1.59
CA MET A 90 23.61 27.12 3.03
C MET A 90 22.23 27.69 3.36
N MET A 91 21.69 28.60 2.54
CA MET A 91 20.33 29.15 2.69
C MET A 91 19.27 28.09 2.39
N LEU A 92 19.48 27.24 1.38
CA LEU A 92 18.59 26.11 1.09
C LEU A 92 18.63 25.09 2.22
N GLY A 93 19.82 24.81 2.77
CA GLY A 93 20.02 23.96 3.94
C GLY A 93 19.32 24.51 5.18
N HIS A 94 19.43 25.81 5.46
CA HIS A 94 18.71 26.47 6.56
C HIS A 94 17.19 26.44 6.35
N THR A 95 16.70 26.65 5.13
CA THR A 95 15.28 26.57 4.81
C THR A 95 14.76 25.14 4.98
N LEU A 96 15.54 24.14 4.57
CA LEU A 96 15.23 22.72 4.77
C LEU A 96 15.26 22.35 6.26
N LEU A 97 16.23 22.88 7.02
CA LEU A 97 16.34 22.69 8.47
C LEU A 97 15.17 23.36 9.22
N LEU A 98 14.73 24.53 8.77
CA LEU A 98 13.56 25.22 9.32
C LEU A 98 12.27 24.45 9.01
N ILE A 99 12.14 23.91 7.79
CA ILE A 99 11.02 23.04 7.41
C ILE A 99 11.02 21.75 8.24
N LEU A 100 12.20 21.17 8.50
CA LEU A 100 12.36 19.96 9.31
C LEU A 100 12.19 20.22 10.82
N ALA A 101 12.52 21.41 11.32
CA ALA A 101 12.38 21.77 12.74
C ALA A 101 10.98 22.28 13.08
N VAL A 102 10.35 23.06 12.18
CA VAL A 102 9.03 23.67 12.39
C VAL A 102 7.91 22.76 11.88
N GLY A 103 8.16 21.95 10.85
CA GLY A 103 7.19 20.99 10.29
C GLY A 103 6.60 20.02 11.33
N PRO A 104 7.40 19.41 12.23
CA PRO A 104 6.88 18.57 13.31
C PRO A 104 6.02 19.34 14.33
N ALA A 105 6.38 20.58 14.64
CA ALA A 105 5.63 21.43 15.58
C ALA A 105 4.28 21.89 14.98
N ILE A 106 4.25 22.30 13.71
CA ILE A 106 3.02 22.60 12.97
C ILE A 106 2.16 21.34 12.82
N GLY A 107 2.77 20.19 12.56
CA GLY A 107 2.07 18.90 12.51
C GLY A 107 1.44 18.50 13.85
N MET A 108 2.10 18.78 14.97
CA MET A 108 1.56 18.53 16.32
C MET A 108 0.43 19.50 16.68
N LEU A 109 0.57 20.79 16.35
CA LEU A 109 -0.48 21.79 16.59
C LEU A 109 -1.71 21.56 15.69
N ALA A 110 -1.52 21.15 14.44
CA ALA A 110 -2.61 20.73 13.55
C ALA A 110 -3.31 19.45 14.07
N ARG A 111 -2.55 18.51 14.66
CA ARG A 111 -3.13 17.33 15.33
C ARG A 111 -3.94 17.67 16.57
N HIS A 112 -3.57 18.70 17.34
CA HIS A 112 -4.31 19.07 18.55
C HIS A 112 -5.43 20.09 18.31
N GLY A 113 -5.34 20.95 17.30
CA GLY A 113 -6.38 21.92 16.95
C GLY A 113 -7.52 21.38 16.08
N PHE A 114 -7.31 20.27 15.36
CA PHE A 114 -8.32 19.64 14.48
C PHE A 114 -8.74 18.23 14.93
N ALA A 115 -8.34 17.77 16.12
CA ALA A 115 -8.77 16.48 16.66
C ALA A 115 -10.17 16.52 17.27
N ASP A 116 -11.17 16.80 16.43
CA ASP A 116 -12.54 16.32 16.61
C ASP A 116 -12.84 15.24 15.54
N GLY A 117 -11.85 14.36 15.34
CA GLY A 117 -11.76 13.41 14.24
C GLY A 117 -11.25 12.02 14.65
N MET A 118 -11.64 11.52 15.83
CA MET A 118 -11.34 10.14 16.28
C MET A 118 -12.18 9.08 15.53
N GLY A 119 -11.99 8.96 14.21
CA GLY A 119 -12.69 7.98 13.37
C GLY A 119 -11.79 7.05 12.55
N GLU A 120 -10.53 7.40 12.30
CA GLU A 120 -9.63 6.64 11.43
C GLU A 120 -8.67 5.73 12.19
N ALA A 121 -8.15 6.16 13.35
CA ALA A 121 -7.21 5.37 14.15
C ALA A 121 -7.82 4.03 14.65
N THR A 122 -9.13 3.96 14.87
CA THR A 122 -9.80 2.73 15.33
C THR A 122 -9.96 1.69 14.22
N ILE A 123 -9.99 2.10 12.95
CA ILE A 123 -10.01 1.20 11.79
C ILE A 123 -8.62 0.62 11.56
N GLU A 124 -7.58 1.46 11.66
CA GLU A 124 -6.19 1.03 11.50
C GLU A 124 -5.77 0.02 12.57
N VAL A 125 -6.02 0.32 13.86
CA VAL A 125 -5.68 -0.57 14.99
C VAL A 125 -6.41 -1.93 14.92
N ARG A 126 -7.61 -1.99 14.33
CA ARG A 126 -8.35 -3.26 14.14
C ARG A 126 -7.95 -4.01 12.87
N ALA A 127 -7.59 -3.31 11.79
CA ALA A 127 -6.91 -3.93 10.65
C ALA A 127 -5.57 -4.56 11.09
N THR A 128 -4.84 -3.92 12.03
CA THR A 128 -3.63 -4.50 12.64
C THR A 128 -3.93 -5.75 13.49
N ARG A 129 -5.09 -5.79 14.17
CA ARG A 129 -5.50 -6.95 14.99
C ARG A 129 -6.05 -8.11 14.15
N ALA A 130 -6.75 -7.82 13.06
CA ALA A 130 -7.11 -8.82 12.03
C ALA A 130 -5.85 -9.35 11.30
N ARG A 131 -4.86 -8.49 11.04
CA ARG A 131 -3.53 -8.88 10.53
C ARG A 131 -2.74 -9.82 11.45
N ARG A 132 -3.02 -9.89 12.76
CA ARG A 132 -2.33 -10.83 13.68
C ARG A 132 -2.94 -12.25 13.70
N ARG A 133 -4.06 -12.47 13.01
CA ARG A 133 -4.61 -13.81 12.74
C ARG A 133 -4.67 -14.00 11.23
N THR A 134 -3.51 -14.00 10.59
CA THR A 134 -3.36 -14.43 9.21
C THR A 134 -3.75 -15.90 9.12
N ILE A 135 -5.02 -16.16 8.81
CA ILE A 135 -5.53 -17.51 8.50
C ILE A 135 -4.87 -17.88 7.17
N VAL A 136 -3.75 -18.59 7.24
CA VAL A 136 -3.22 -19.31 6.09
C VAL A 136 -4.04 -20.59 5.99
N PHE A 137 -4.73 -20.76 4.87
CA PHE A 137 -5.51 -21.96 4.62
C PHE A 137 -5.38 -22.29 3.14
N GLU A 138 -4.73 -23.40 2.81
CA GLU A 138 -4.47 -23.82 1.42
C GLU A 138 -5.53 -24.77 0.88
N GLY A 139 -6.59 -25.03 1.64
CA GLY A 139 -7.62 -26.02 1.36
C GLY A 139 -7.29 -27.40 1.94
N ASP A 140 -8.33 -28.14 2.31
CA ASP A 140 -8.27 -29.54 2.73
C ASP A 140 -9.56 -30.21 2.26
N VAL A 141 -9.46 -31.13 1.30
CA VAL A 141 -10.63 -31.71 0.63
C VAL A 141 -10.82 -33.15 1.12
N SER A 142 -12.00 -33.45 1.65
CA SER A 142 -12.34 -34.80 2.09
C SER A 142 -12.37 -35.78 0.92
N HIS A 143 -11.92 -37.00 1.17
CA HIS A 143 -12.02 -38.13 0.24
C HIS A 143 -13.39 -38.82 0.26
N GLU A 144 -14.25 -38.49 1.23
CA GLU A 144 -15.56 -39.12 1.40
C GLU A 144 -16.54 -38.66 0.31
N PRO A 145 -17.07 -39.56 -0.54
CA PRO A 145 -18.03 -39.21 -1.58
C PRO A 145 -19.32 -38.63 -1.00
N GLY A 146 -19.84 -37.58 -1.64
CA GLY A 146 -21.03 -36.86 -1.17
C GLY A 146 -20.79 -35.92 0.01
N ALA A 147 -19.58 -35.86 0.58
CA ALA A 147 -19.27 -34.89 1.62
C ALA A 147 -19.39 -33.46 1.10
N ALA A 148 -20.01 -32.58 1.89
CA ALA A 148 -20.09 -31.15 1.59
C ALA A 148 -18.70 -30.51 1.55
N CYS A 149 -18.35 -29.85 0.45
CA CYS A 149 -17.08 -29.17 0.26
C CYS A 149 -17.29 -27.67 -0.02
N VAL A 150 -16.75 -26.81 0.85
CA VAL A 150 -16.84 -25.36 0.65
C VAL A 150 -15.87 -24.94 -0.45
N VAL A 151 -16.40 -24.58 -1.62
CA VAL A 151 -15.59 -24.16 -2.77
C VAL A 151 -15.52 -22.65 -2.95
N SER A 152 -16.46 -21.88 -2.38
CA SER A 152 -16.39 -20.42 -2.38
C SER A 152 -16.92 -19.86 -1.07
N TRP A 153 -16.15 -18.96 -0.45
CA TRP A 153 -16.50 -18.32 0.82
C TRP A 153 -16.34 -16.80 0.79
N PRO A 154 -17.31 -16.04 1.32
CA PRO A 154 -17.24 -14.60 1.32
C PRO A 154 -16.28 -14.08 2.39
N GLY A 155 -15.12 -13.58 1.95
CA GLY A 155 -14.04 -13.11 2.83
C GLY A 155 -14.45 -12.06 3.88
N LYS A 156 -15.52 -11.28 3.64
CA LYS A 156 -16.05 -10.31 4.63
C LYS A 156 -16.63 -10.97 5.89
N TYR A 157 -16.83 -12.29 5.88
CA TYR A 157 -17.32 -13.11 6.98
C TYR A 157 -16.23 -14.05 7.54
N ALA A 158 -14.99 -13.55 7.66
CA ALA A 158 -13.88 -14.32 8.23
C ALA A 158 -14.19 -14.89 9.62
N THR A 159 -14.95 -14.18 10.47
CA THR A 159 -15.35 -14.71 11.78
C THR A 159 -16.30 -15.90 11.66
N ALA A 160 -17.23 -15.89 10.69
CA ALA A 160 -18.11 -17.03 10.45
C ALA A 160 -17.34 -18.23 9.88
N TRP A 161 -16.27 -17.99 9.11
CA TRP A 161 -15.34 -19.03 8.69
C TRP A 161 -14.65 -19.70 9.87
N ASP A 162 -14.11 -18.91 10.81
CA ASP A 162 -13.49 -19.44 12.03
C ASP A 162 -14.47 -20.33 12.82
N HIS A 163 -15.73 -19.91 12.93
CA HIS A 163 -16.77 -20.70 13.58
C HIS A 163 -17.08 -22.01 12.85
N LEU A 164 -17.19 -21.97 11.51
CA LEU A 164 -17.41 -23.16 10.70
C LEU A 164 -16.28 -24.18 10.93
N VAL A 165 -15.03 -23.76 10.79
CA VAL A 165 -13.84 -24.62 10.94
C VAL A 165 -13.73 -25.16 12.37
N ALA A 166 -13.96 -24.33 13.39
CA ALA A 166 -13.92 -24.74 14.78
C ALA A 166 -15.03 -25.76 15.12
N SER A 167 -16.25 -25.55 14.59
CA SER A 167 -17.39 -26.43 14.85
C SER A 167 -17.22 -27.82 14.24
N ALA A 168 -16.54 -27.91 13.09
CA ALA A 168 -16.26 -29.17 12.42
C ALA A 168 -15.14 -29.99 13.07
N ARG A 169 -14.56 -29.53 14.19
CA ARG A 169 -13.41 -30.16 14.86
C ARG A 169 -12.23 -30.41 13.90
N GLY A 170 -12.03 -29.48 12.95
CA GLY A 170 -10.99 -29.59 11.91
C GLY A 170 -11.31 -30.53 10.74
N ARG A 171 -12.54 -31.03 10.60
CA ARG A 171 -12.97 -31.91 9.49
C ARG A 171 -13.74 -31.17 8.38
N THR A 172 -13.56 -29.86 8.25
CA THR A 172 -14.24 -29.10 7.18
C THR A 172 -13.57 -29.40 5.85
N SER A 173 -14.26 -30.11 4.96
CA SER A 173 -13.84 -30.20 3.56
C SER A 173 -14.01 -28.84 2.88
N ALA A 174 -12.92 -28.28 2.37
CA ALA A 174 -12.90 -26.96 1.79
C ALA A 174 -11.81 -26.81 0.73
N ALA A 175 -12.20 -26.30 -0.44
CA ALA A 175 -11.28 -25.96 -1.52
C ALA A 175 -10.80 -24.50 -1.48
N VAL A 176 -11.44 -23.64 -0.66
CA VAL A 176 -11.09 -22.22 -0.54
C VAL A 176 -9.64 -22.02 -0.10
N VAL A 177 -9.00 -20.99 -0.63
CA VAL A 177 -7.58 -20.68 -0.37
C VAL A 177 -7.44 -19.25 0.14
N PHE A 178 -6.83 -19.09 1.31
CA PHE A 178 -6.49 -17.81 1.91
C PHE A 178 -4.97 -17.66 2.05
N LEU A 179 -4.39 -16.80 1.22
CA LEU A 179 -2.95 -16.48 1.22
C LEU A 179 -2.71 -15.04 1.70
N PRO A 180 -2.57 -14.82 3.02
CA PRO A 180 -2.28 -13.49 3.54
C PRO A 180 -0.89 -12.98 3.09
N GLU A 181 -0.69 -11.67 3.27
CA GLU A 181 0.62 -11.02 3.14
C GLU A 181 1.68 -11.79 3.94
N ASN A 182 2.89 -11.91 3.39
CA ASN A 182 4.04 -12.63 3.96
C ASN A 182 3.99 -14.18 3.88
N THR A 183 3.02 -14.77 3.18
CA THR A 183 3.08 -16.20 2.86
C THR A 183 4.00 -16.47 1.67
N LYS A 184 4.55 -17.69 1.59
CA LYS A 184 5.42 -18.15 0.48
C LYS A 184 4.81 -17.93 -0.91
N ASN A 185 3.48 -17.91 -0.99
CA ASN A 185 2.72 -17.84 -2.23
C ASN A 185 2.13 -16.44 -2.52
N PHE A 186 2.26 -15.49 -1.59
CA PHE A 186 1.83 -14.09 -1.81
C PHE A 186 2.69 -13.44 -2.90
N GLY A 187 2.06 -12.68 -3.79
CA GLY A 187 2.72 -12.00 -4.92
C GLY A 187 3.15 -12.93 -6.06
N LYS A 188 2.93 -14.25 -5.95
CA LYS A 188 3.26 -15.17 -7.03
C LYS A 188 2.14 -15.27 -8.05
N HIS A 189 2.53 -15.32 -9.31
CA HIS A 189 1.62 -15.50 -10.44
C HIS A 189 1.72 -16.94 -10.95
N SER A 190 0.59 -17.51 -11.36
CA SER A 190 0.55 -18.84 -11.98
C SER A 190 0.13 -18.71 -13.44
N PRO A 191 0.87 -19.35 -14.37
CA PRO A 191 0.52 -19.32 -15.78
C PRO A 191 -0.83 -20.02 -15.99
N ILE A 192 -1.57 -19.58 -17.00
CA ILE A 192 -2.80 -20.23 -17.42
C ILE A 192 -2.43 -21.45 -18.27
N PRO A 193 -2.86 -22.68 -17.91
CA PRO A 193 -2.61 -23.85 -18.73
C PRO A 193 -3.25 -23.69 -20.12
N ARG A 194 -2.53 -24.05 -21.20
CA ARG A 194 -3.03 -23.93 -22.59
C ARG A 194 -4.38 -24.62 -22.81
N ARG A 195 -4.62 -25.74 -22.11
CA ARG A 195 -5.87 -26.51 -22.17
C ARG A 195 -7.11 -25.71 -21.74
N GLU A 196 -6.94 -24.64 -20.97
CA GLU A 196 -8.08 -23.81 -20.54
C GLU A 196 -8.61 -22.95 -21.70
N GLY A 197 -7.81 -22.72 -22.75
CA GLY A 197 -8.20 -21.89 -23.90
C GLY A 197 -8.51 -20.45 -23.50
N ILE A 198 -7.78 -19.91 -22.51
CA ILE A 198 -7.98 -18.55 -21.98
C ILE A 198 -6.72 -17.74 -22.23
N ASP A 199 -6.91 -16.56 -22.80
CA ASP A 199 -5.82 -15.64 -23.07
C ASP A 199 -5.32 -14.96 -21.80
N GLY A 200 -4.00 -14.83 -21.68
CA GLY A 200 -3.35 -14.13 -20.58
C GLY A 200 -2.07 -14.83 -20.11
N GLN A 201 -1.13 -14.04 -19.59
CA GLN A 201 0.13 -14.57 -19.05
C GLN A 201 -0.07 -15.28 -17.70
N CYS A 202 -1.06 -14.85 -16.92
CA CYS A 202 -1.42 -15.45 -15.65
C CYS A 202 -2.91 -15.24 -15.34
N TRP A 203 -3.40 -15.95 -14.33
CA TRP A 203 -4.82 -15.88 -13.92
C TRP A 203 -5.29 -14.50 -13.48
N CYS A 204 -4.42 -13.53 -13.16
CA CYS A 204 -4.87 -12.17 -12.84
C CYS A 204 -5.71 -11.53 -13.96
N MET A 205 -5.38 -11.80 -15.23
CA MET A 205 -6.07 -11.20 -16.36
C MET A 205 -7.56 -11.59 -16.43
N PRO A 206 -7.95 -12.87 -16.48
CA PRO A 206 -9.36 -13.25 -16.48
C PRO A 206 -10.06 -12.92 -15.15
N LEU A 207 -9.36 -12.96 -14.01
CA LEU A 207 -9.98 -12.73 -12.70
C LEU A 207 -10.25 -11.25 -12.40
N TYR A 208 -9.30 -10.39 -12.74
CA TYR A 208 -9.28 -9.00 -12.29
C TYR A 208 -9.17 -7.98 -13.41
N GLY A 209 -8.88 -8.42 -14.64
CA GLY A 209 -8.64 -7.58 -15.81
C GLY A 209 -7.23 -7.02 -15.90
N GLU A 210 -6.42 -7.14 -14.85
CA GLU A 210 -5.05 -6.64 -14.76
C GLU A 210 -4.23 -7.46 -13.75
N GLU A 211 -2.90 -7.40 -13.89
CA GLU A 211 -1.99 -8.02 -12.92
C GLU A 211 -2.11 -7.35 -11.55
N LYS A 212 -2.22 -8.17 -10.49
CA LYS A 212 -2.36 -7.67 -9.12
C LYS A 212 -1.11 -7.99 -8.29
N PRO A 213 -0.65 -7.06 -7.43
CA PRO A 213 0.60 -7.22 -6.67
C PRO A 213 0.56 -8.35 -5.63
N TRP A 214 -0.64 -8.79 -5.23
CA TRP A 214 -0.80 -9.95 -4.34
C TRP A 214 -0.74 -11.30 -5.08
N GLY A 215 -0.62 -11.30 -6.41
CA GLY A 215 -0.51 -12.50 -7.22
C GLY A 215 -1.82 -13.28 -7.43
N CYS A 216 -1.73 -14.32 -8.25
CA CYS A 216 -2.84 -15.25 -8.52
C CYS A 216 -2.49 -16.71 -8.21
N ARG A 217 -1.41 -16.99 -7.46
CA ARG A 217 -1.06 -18.37 -7.07
C ARG A 217 -2.17 -19.06 -6.27
N TRP A 218 -2.90 -18.31 -5.45
CA TRP A 218 -4.05 -18.83 -4.71
C TRP A 218 -5.10 -19.48 -5.62
N TRP A 219 -5.29 -18.94 -6.83
CA TRP A 219 -6.27 -19.44 -7.79
C TRP A 219 -5.90 -20.80 -8.36
N ALA A 220 -4.62 -21.02 -8.67
CA ALA A 220 -4.15 -22.33 -9.14
C ALA A 220 -4.34 -23.41 -8.06
N LEU A 221 -4.01 -23.10 -6.80
CA LEU A 221 -4.25 -23.99 -5.67
C LEU A 221 -5.74 -24.26 -5.46
N TRP A 222 -6.58 -23.23 -5.60
CA TRP A 222 -8.03 -23.35 -5.53
C TRP A 222 -8.58 -24.28 -6.62
N ILE A 223 -8.17 -24.10 -7.88
CA ILE A 223 -8.54 -25.01 -8.99
C ILE A 223 -8.13 -26.45 -8.64
N GLU A 224 -6.89 -26.67 -8.21
CA GLU A 224 -6.41 -28.01 -7.83
C GLU A 224 -7.30 -28.66 -6.76
N ASN A 225 -7.74 -27.88 -5.77
CA ASN A 225 -8.63 -28.39 -4.73
C ASN A 225 -10.06 -28.65 -5.23
N VAL A 226 -10.60 -27.78 -6.09
CA VAL A 226 -11.92 -28.00 -6.71
C VAL A 226 -11.91 -29.27 -7.57
N GLU A 227 -10.88 -29.45 -8.40
CA GLU A 227 -10.74 -30.65 -9.24
C GLU A 227 -10.64 -31.92 -8.39
N LYS A 228 -9.92 -31.88 -7.24
CA LYS A 228 -9.92 -32.98 -6.26
C LYS A 228 -11.31 -33.24 -5.66
N ALA A 229 -12.05 -32.19 -5.30
CA ALA A 229 -13.39 -32.31 -4.74
C ALA A 229 -14.35 -32.96 -5.74
N VAL A 230 -14.28 -32.56 -7.01
CA VAL A 230 -15.04 -33.17 -8.11
C VAL A 230 -14.64 -34.63 -8.31
N GLN A 231 -13.34 -34.94 -8.33
CA GLN A 231 -12.84 -36.32 -8.43
C GLN A 231 -13.36 -37.22 -7.30
N HIS A 232 -13.48 -36.68 -6.08
CA HIS A 232 -14.03 -37.38 -4.93
C HIS A 232 -15.56 -37.37 -4.87
N ARG A 233 -16.24 -36.77 -5.86
CA ARG A 233 -17.71 -36.64 -5.91
C ARG A 233 -18.28 -35.93 -4.67
N ALA A 234 -17.55 -34.93 -4.18
CA ALA A 234 -18.02 -34.07 -3.09
C ALA A 234 -19.19 -33.19 -3.55
N GLU A 235 -20.08 -32.81 -2.63
CA GLU A 235 -21.11 -31.81 -2.89
C GLU A 235 -20.49 -30.42 -2.80
N LEU A 236 -20.28 -29.75 -3.94
CA LEU A 236 -19.68 -28.41 -3.95
C LEU A 236 -20.66 -27.37 -3.39
N GLN A 237 -20.20 -26.54 -2.46
CA GLN A 237 -21.01 -25.48 -1.84
C GLN A 237 -20.41 -24.09 -2.08
N VAL A 238 -21.25 -23.18 -2.60
CA VAL A 238 -20.91 -21.77 -2.82
C VAL A 238 -21.70 -20.90 -1.84
N TYR A 239 -20.99 -20.13 -1.02
CA TYR A 239 -21.60 -19.27 -0.03
C TYR A 239 -21.80 -17.84 -0.54
N PHE A 240 -23.06 -17.40 -0.54
CA PHE A 240 -23.49 -16.06 -0.93
C PHE A 240 -23.68 -15.16 0.28
N PHE A 241 -23.66 -13.84 0.05
CA PHE A 241 -24.01 -12.88 1.09
C PHE A 241 -25.46 -13.07 1.57
N GLU A 242 -25.74 -12.59 2.78
CA GLU A 242 -27.06 -12.69 3.40
C GLU A 242 -28.16 -12.08 2.51
N GLY A 243 -29.19 -12.88 2.20
CA GLY A 243 -30.32 -12.48 1.36
C GLY A 243 -29.99 -12.33 -0.12
N ALA A 244 -28.78 -12.75 -0.53
CA ALA A 244 -28.25 -12.58 -1.88
C ALA A 244 -27.88 -13.91 -2.54
N ARG A 245 -28.54 -15.01 -2.13
CA ARG A 245 -28.44 -16.31 -2.79
C ARG A 245 -28.68 -16.14 -4.30
N ASP A 246 -27.76 -16.69 -5.10
CA ASP A 246 -27.78 -16.66 -6.57
C ASP A 246 -27.69 -15.25 -7.20
N LYS A 247 -27.37 -14.22 -6.42
CA LYS A 247 -27.16 -12.84 -6.91
C LYS A 247 -25.69 -12.48 -6.99
N GLY A 248 -25.38 -11.42 -7.74
CA GLY A 248 -24.03 -10.90 -7.83
C GLY A 248 -23.10 -11.79 -8.64
N LYS A 249 -23.59 -12.61 -9.56
CA LYS A 249 -22.73 -13.32 -10.51
C LYS A 249 -22.23 -12.36 -11.60
N VAL A 250 -21.13 -12.72 -12.26
CA VAL A 250 -20.69 -12.06 -13.51
C VAL A 250 -21.37 -12.76 -14.70
N ALA A 251 -21.35 -12.15 -15.88
CA ALA A 251 -22.01 -12.73 -17.05
C ALA A 251 -21.35 -14.04 -17.52
N SER A 252 -20.01 -14.09 -17.53
CA SER A 252 -19.24 -15.30 -17.76
C SER A 252 -17.84 -15.19 -17.15
N PHE A 253 -17.06 -16.27 -17.21
CA PHE A 253 -15.67 -16.23 -16.74
C PHE A 253 -14.81 -15.30 -17.61
N GLU A 254 -15.09 -15.20 -18.91
CA GLU A 254 -14.40 -14.34 -19.87
C GLU A 254 -14.63 -12.85 -19.58
N THR A 255 -15.81 -12.49 -19.06
CA THR A 255 -16.14 -11.08 -18.74
C THR A 255 -15.72 -10.69 -17.32
N ALA A 256 -15.40 -11.65 -16.45
CA ALA A 256 -15.17 -11.44 -15.02
C ALA A 256 -14.13 -10.33 -14.73
N GLY A 257 -13.00 -10.34 -15.45
CA GLY A 257 -11.94 -9.35 -15.30
C GLY A 257 -12.36 -7.94 -15.72
N GLN A 258 -13.05 -7.79 -16.85
CA GLN A 258 -13.55 -6.49 -17.31
C GLN A 258 -14.63 -5.93 -16.38
N GLU A 259 -15.53 -6.79 -15.91
CA GLU A 259 -16.53 -6.40 -14.92
C GLU A 259 -15.88 -6.01 -13.58
N ASN A 260 -14.76 -6.65 -13.20
CA ASN A 260 -13.98 -6.26 -12.03
C ASN A 260 -13.40 -4.85 -12.19
N LEU A 261 -12.74 -4.56 -13.32
CA LEU A 261 -12.21 -3.22 -13.60
C LEU A 261 -13.31 -2.16 -13.58
N ARG A 262 -14.49 -2.46 -14.15
CA ARG A 262 -15.65 -1.57 -14.10
C ARG A 262 -16.11 -1.32 -12.66
N ARG A 263 -16.24 -2.35 -11.83
CA ARG A 263 -16.58 -2.20 -10.41
C ARG A 263 -15.56 -1.35 -9.67
N GLU A 264 -14.26 -1.60 -9.86
CA GLU A 264 -13.19 -0.82 -9.23
C GLU A 264 -13.22 0.65 -9.67
N ALA A 265 -13.42 0.92 -10.96
CA ALA A 265 -13.53 2.28 -11.49
C ALA A 265 -14.72 3.03 -10.86
N LEU A 266 -15.89 2.38 -10.72
CA LEU A 266 -17.04 2.96 -10.06
C LEU A 266 -16.79 3.19 -8.57
N LEU A 267 -16.22 2.22 -7.86
CA LEU A 267 -15.90 2.36 -6.44
C LEU A 267 -14.86 3.46 -6.18
N LYS A 268 -13.95 3.75 -7.13
CA LYS A 268 -13.02 4.89 -7.05
C LYS A 268 -13.76 6.25 -7.03
N LYS A 269 -14.94 6.35 -7.68
CA LYS A 269 -15.81 7.55 -7.63
C LYS A 269 -16.36 7.85 -6.23
N MET A 270 -16.22 6.92 -5.27
CA MET A 270 -16.54 7.18 -3.86
C MET A 270 -15.74 8.37 -3.29
N ARG A 271 -14.54 8.68 -3.83
CA ARG A 271 -13.78 9.87 -3.43
C ARG A 271 -14.49 11.15 -3.86
N ASP A 272 -14.96 11.21 -5.11
CA ASP A 272 -15.69 12.36 -5.67
C ASP A 272 -17.03 12.55 -4.97
N PHE A 273 -17.72 11.45 -4.68
CA PHE A 273 -18.92 11.48 -3.86
C PHE A 273 -18.65 12.10 -2.48
N LYS A 274 -17.53 11.79 -1.84
CA LYS A 274 -17.21 12.35 -0.51
C LYS A 274 -16.88 13.84 -0.53
N SER A 275 -16.48 14.40 -1.67
CA SER A 275 -16.19 15.84 -1.82
C SER A 275 -17.40 16.66 -2.28
N CYS A 276 -18.47 16.01 -2.77
CA CYS A 276 -19.63 16.71 -3.32
C CYS A 276 -20.57 17.28 -2.24
N ASP A 277 -21.39 18.26 -2.65
CA ASP A 277 -22.39 18.91 -1.79
C ASP A 277 -23.44 17.94 -1.24
N HIS A 278 -23.82 16.93 -2.04
CA HIS A 278 -24.79 15.92 -1.63
C HIS A 278 -24.33 15.16 -0.38
N PHE A 279 -23.05 14.76 -0.34
CA PHE A 279 -22.49 14.10 0.84
C PHE A 279 -22.34 15.04 2.03
N ARG A 280 -22.01 16.32 1.79
CA ARG A 280 -21.97 17.35 2.86
C ARG A 280 -23.33 17.49 3.54
N ARG A 281 -24.40 17.65 2.74
CA ARG A 281 -25.79 17.70 3.24
C ARG A 281 -26.19 16.44 3.98
N ALA A 282 -25.78 15.26 3.51
CA ALA A 282 -26.03 14.01 4.23
C ALA A 282 -25.36 13.97 5.61
N LYS A 283 -24.13 14.50 5.75
CA LYS A 283 -23.47 14.63 7.07
C LYS A 283 -24.24 15.56 7.99
N GLU A 284 -24.70 16.70 7.48
CA GLU A 284 -25.51 17.68 8.22
C GLU A 284 -26.85 17.07 8.67
N ALA A 285 -27.47 16.26 7.81
CA ALA A 285 -28.69 15.50 8.09
C ALA A 285 -28.50 14.30 9.03
N GLY A 286 -27.33 14.14 9.66
CA GLY A 286 -27.11 13.15 10.70
C GLY A 286 -26.44 11.85 10.26
N LEU A 287 -25.95 11.72 9.02
CA LEU A 287 -25.15 10.56 8.61
C LEU A 287 -23.98 10.32 9.57
N LYS A 288 -23.33 11.38 10.06
CA LYS A 288 -22.20 11.30 11.01
C LYS A 288 -22.59 10.72 12.38
N ASN A 289 -23.87 10.77 12.74
CA ASN A 289 -24.40 10.29 14.03
C ASN A 289 -24.73 8.79 14.00
N LEU A 290 -24.67 8.14 12.83
CA LEU A 290 -24.96 6.71 12.71
C LEU A 290 -23.88 5.83 13.37
N GLY A 291 -24.31 4.69 13.91
CA GLY A 291 -23.42 3.75 14.58
C GLY A 291 -22.31 3.24 13.66
N ARG A 292 -21.06 3.35 14.13
CA ARG A 292 -19.85 2.84 13.44
C ARG A 292 -19.41 1.45 13.92
N LYS A 293 -20.12 0.88 14.90
CA LYS A 293 -19.84 -0.48 15.39
C LYS A 293 -20.01 -1.46 14.23
N THR A 294 -18.94 -2.18 13.92
CA THR A 294 -18.91 -3.21 12.89
C THR A 294 -19.76 -4.39 13.32
N ARG A 295 -20.53 -4.92 12.37
CA ARG A 295 -21.30 -6.15 12.46
C ARG A 295 -20.45 -7.33 11.97
N TYR A 296 -21.02 -8.53 11.99
CA TYR A 296 -20.35 -9.75 11.56
C TYR A 296 -19.96 -9.78 10.08
N ASP A 297 -20.61 -8.99 9.24
CA ASP A 297 -20.31 -8.83 7.81
C ASP A 297 -19.30 -7.71 7.54
N SER A 298 -18.63 -7.24 8.60
CA SER A 298 -17.69 -6.11 8.62
C SER A 298 -18.30 -4.74 8.27
N SER A 299 -19.63 -4.64 8.09
CA SER A 299 -20.32 -3.38 7.83
C SER A 299 -20.79 -2.70 9.13
N SER A 300 -21.07 -1.41 9.07
CA SER A 300 -21.69 -0.62 10.14
C SER A 300 -22.94 0.09 9.60
N GLN A 301 -23.78 0.65 10.48
CA GLN A 301 -24.92 1.46 10.05
C GLN A 301 -24.44 2.65 9.20
N TYR A 302 -23.37 3.32 9.65
CA TYR A 302 -22.71 4.39 8.91
C TYR A 302 -22.25 3.95 7.52
N SER A 303 -21.53 2.82 7.41
CA SER A 303 -20.97 2.39 6.12
C SER A 303 -22.04 1.94 5.13
N ARG A 304 -23.11 1.29 5.60
CA ARG A 304 -24.24 0.88 4.76
C ARG A 304 -24.99 2.10 4.22
N GLU A 305 -25.29 3.06 5.09
CA GLU A 305 -25.99 4.28 4.67
C GLU A 305 -25.14 5.12 3.72
N LYS A 306 -23.84 5.27 4.01
CA LYS A 306 -22.90 5.93 3.11
C LYS A 306 -22.89 5.27 1.72
N TYR A 307 -22.90 3.94 1.67
CA TYR A 307 -22.92 3.22 0.39
C TYR A 307 -24.25 3.36 -0.33
N ARG A 308 -25.39 3.33 0.38
CA ARG A 308 -26.72 3.59 -0.17
C ARG A 308 -26.80 4.97 -0.83
N LEU A 309 -26.32 6.01 -0.15
CA LEU A 309 -26.27 7.37 -0.68
C LEU A 309 -25.33 7.47 -1.89
N PHE A 310 -24.18 6.77 -1.85
CA PHE A 310 -23.28 6.69 -2.99
C PHE A 310 -23.96 6.08 -4.22
N LEU A 311 -24.68 4.97 -4.06
CA LEU A 311 -25.46 4.36 -5.14
C LEU A 311 -26.49 5.33 -5.71
N GLN A 312 -27.19 6.08 -4.85
CA GLN A 312 -28.16 7.10 -5.27
C GLN A 312 -27.53 8.30 -6.00
N TRP A 313 -26.27 8.61 -5.72
CA TRP A 313 -25.54 9.68 -6.40
C TRP A 313 -25.04 9.26 -7.79
N LEU A 314 -24.82 7.95 -8.02
CA LEU A 314 -24.38 7.45 -9.32
C LEU A 314 -25.47 7.58 -10.41
N PRO A 315 -25.06 7.72 -11.69
CA PRO A 315 -25.96 7.54 -12.84
C PRO A 315 -26.72 6.20 -12.77
N ALA A 316 -27.95 6.17 -13.28
CA ALA A 316 -28.83 5.00 -13.16
C ALA A 316 -28.20 3.69 -13.70
N VAL A 317 -27.48 3.77 -14.82
CA VAL A 317 -26.79 2.61 -15.43
C VAL A 317 -25.67 2.08 -14.52
N ASP A 318 -24.89 2.98 -13.90
CA ASP A 318 -23.78 2.62 -13.00
C ASP A 318 -24.31 2.07 -11.68
N ARG A 319 -25.37 2.67 -11.15
CA ARG A 319 -26.07 2.20 -9.96
C ARG A 319 -26.58 0.78 -10.15
N LYS A 320 -27.33 0.55 -11.23
CA LYS A 320 -27.90 -0.78 -11.54
C LYS A 320 -26.80 -1.83 -11.67
N PHE A 321 -25.70 -1.51 -12.35
CA PHE A 321 -24.56 -2.42 -12.46
C PHE A 321 -23.97 -2.82 -11.10
N LEU A 322 -23.83 -1.88 -10.16
CA LEU A 322 -23.33 -2.18 -8.81
C LEU A 322 -24.35 -2.95 -7.97
N GLU A 323 -25.63 -2.67 -8.11
CA GLU A 323 -26.73 -3.39 -7.43
C GLU A 323 -26.82 -4.84 -7.92
N ASP A 324 -26.80 -5.06 -9.24
CA ASP A 324 -26.80 -6.39 -9.86
C ASP A 324 -25.52 -7.17 -9.50
N SER A 325 -24.43 -6.45 -9.20
CA SER A 325 -23.17 -7.00 -8.70
C SER A 325 -23.18 -7.31 -7.20
N ASP A 326 -24.21 -7.01 -6.43
CA ASP A 326 -24.22 -7.34 -5.00
C ASP A 326 -24.58 -8.82 -4.76
N GLY A 327 -23.85 -9.48 -3.86
CA GLY A 327 -24.10 -10.87 -3.46
C GLY A 327 -22.89 -11.78 -3.36
N LEU A 328 -21.80 -11.45 -4.07
CA LEU A 328 -20.53 -12.17 -4.05
C LEU A 328 -19.36 -11.18 -3.97
N GLY A 329 -18.27 -11.58 -3.31
CA GLY A 329 -16.99 -10.86 -3.37
C GLY A 329 -16.34 -10.93 -4.75
N ASN A 330 -15.40 -10.02 -5.05
CA ASN A 330 -14.78 -9.95 -6.39
C ASN A 330 -14.11 -11.27 -6.82
N SER A 331 -13.31 -11.91 -5.95
CA SER A 331 -12.73 -13.22 -6.26
C SER A 331 -13.81 -14.30 -6.43
N GLN A 332 -14.82 -14.30 -5.55
CA GLN A 332 -15.90 -15.30 -5.59
C GLN A 332 -16.71 -15.25 -6.89
N LYS A 333 -16.90 -14.05 -7.46
CA LYS A 333 -17.58 -13.91 -8.76
C LYS A 333 -16.88 -14.73 -9.84
N ALA A 334 -15.56 -14.68 -9.87
CA ALA A 334 -14.77 -15.45 -10.82
C ALA A 334 -14.74 -16.94 -10.45
N GLU A 335 -14.67 -17.31 -9.17
CA GLU A 335 -14.80 -18.71 -8.70
C GLU A 335 -16.10 -19.33 -9.24
N VAL A 336 -17.24 -18.67 -9.02
CA VAL A 336 -18.56 -19.14 -9.46
C VAL A 336 -18.64 -19.23 -10.99
N ALA A 337 -18.19 -18.19 -11.71
CA ALA A 337 -18.20 -18.21 -13.17
C ALA A 337 -17.28 -19.30 -13.76
N TRP A 338 -16.18 -19.64 -13.08
CA TRP A 338 -15.32 -20.74 -13.48
C TRP A 338 -15.99 -22.11 -13.27
N LEU A 339 -16.66 -22.32 -12.13
CA LEU A 339 -17.45 -23.53 -11.88
C LEU A 339 -18.53 -23.72 -12.96
N GLU A 340 -19.24 -22.64 -13.31
CA GLU A 340 -20.26 -22.63 -14.35
C GLU A 340 -19.66 -22.92 -15.74
N LYS A 341 -18.52 -22.30 -16.09
CA LYS A 341 -17.78 -22.59 -17.33
C LYS A 341 -17.37 -24.06 -17.45
N LYS A 342 -17.01 -24.69 -16.33
CA LYS A 342 -16.59 -26.09 -16.27
C LYS A 342 -17.77 -27.07 -16.25
N GLY A 343 -19.00 -26.57 -16.09
CA GLY A 343 -20.19 -27.39 -15.96
C GLY A 343 -20.28 -28.11 -14.60
N TYR A 344 -19.63 -27.60 -13.56
CA TYR A 344 -19.65 -28.19 -12.23
C TYR A 344 -20.89 -27.72 -11.46
N GLU A 345 -21.73 -28.68 -11.05
CA GLU A 345 -22.87 -28.40 -10.19
C GLU A 345 -22.44 -28.00 -8.79
N TYR A 346 -23.15 -27.06 -8.19
CA TYR A 346 -22.92 -26.63 -6.81
C TYR A 346 -24.22 -26.22 -6.13
N THR A 347 -24.25 -26.38 -4.81
CA THR A 347 -25.33 -25.90 -3.95
C THR A 347 -25.04 -24.45 -3.54
N ALA A 348 -25.94 -23.54 -3.92
CA ALA A 348 -25.93 -22.16 -3.43
C ALA A 348 -26.42 -22.07 -1.98
N VAL A 349 -25.57 -21.59 -1.07
CA VAL A 349 -25.84 -21.50 0.36
C VAL A 349 -25.87 -20.03 0.79
N ASP A 350 -26.93 -19.61 1.49
CA ASP A 350 -27.01 -18.29 2.12
C ASP A 350 -26.26 -18.29 3.46
N ILE A 351 -25.30 -17.38 3.63
CA ILE A 351 -24.46 -17.33 4.83
C ILE A 351 -25.22 -17.02 6.12
N SER A 352 -26.43 -16.45 6.05
CA SER A 352 -27.24 -16.12 7.24
C SER A 352 -27.48 -17.32 8.15
N ARG A 353 -27.41 -18.55 7.62
CA ARG A 353 -27.44 -19.82 8.37
C ARG A 353 -26.34 -19.92 9.44
N PHE A 354 -25.22 -19.23 9.26
CA PHE A 354 -24.05 -19.29 10.14
C PHE A 354 -23.89 -18.06 11.03
N VAL A 355 -24.57 -16.95 10.70
CA VAL A 355 -24.34 -15.67 11.38
C VAL A 355 -25.49 -15.19 12.24
N ARG A 356 -26.70 -15.72 12.05
CA ARG A 356 -27.80 -15.41 12.95
C ARG A 356 -27.71 -16.28 14.21
N PRO A 357 -27.63 -15.70 15.41
CA PRO A 357 -27.78 -16.48 16.63
C PRO A 357 -29.16 -17.15 16.60
N VAL A 358 -29.18 -18.46 16.86
CA VAL A 358 -30.43 -19.21 16.97
C VAL A 358 -31.28 -18.57 18.06
N PRO A 359 -32.50 -18.08 17.78
CA PRO A 359 -33.36 -17.49 18.79
C PRO A 359 -33.54 -18.45 19.96
N GLY A 360 -33.14 -18.05 21.17
CA GLY A 360 -33.25 -18.85 22.40
C GLY A 360 -31.94 -19.45 22.93
N LYS A 361 -30.83 -19.43 22.18
CA LYS A 361 -29.48 -19.74 22.72
C LYS A 361 -28.72 -18.45 23.01
N VAL A 362 -28.92 -17.90 24.19
CA VAL A 362 -28.03 -16.88 24.76
C VAL A 362 -26.77 -17.60 25.26
N GLU A 363 -25.87 -17.99 24.36
CA GLU A 363 -24.52 -18.39 24.78
C GLU A 363 -23.65 -17.13 24.88
N SER A 364 -23.26 -16.79 26.10
CA SER A 364 -22.24 -15.79 26.39
C SER A 364 -20.89 -16.26 25.82
N VAL A 365 -20.59 -15.89 24.57
CA VAL A 365 -19.32 -16.21 23.88
C VAL A 365 -18.12 -15.40 24.44
N SER A 366 -18.19 -14.93 25.68
CA SER A 366 -17.08 -14.26 26.37
C SER A 366 -16.21 -15.19 27.23
N ASN A 367 -16.57 -16.47 27.40
CA ASN A 367 -15.88 -17.39 28.32
C ASN A 367 -15.35 -18.68 27.67
N LEU A 368 -14.66 -18.57 26.52
CA LEU A 368 -13.79 -19.67 26.08
C LEU A 368 -12.47 -19.61 26.88
N PRO A 369 -12.08 -20.69 27.59
CA PRO A 369 -10.91 -20.65 28.46
C PRO A 369 -9.62 -20.51 27.65
N ARG A 370 -8.83 -19.49 27.97
CA ARG A 370 -7.39 -19.43 27.64
C ARG A 370 -6.68 -20.56 28.39
N LYS A 371 -6.61 -21.76 27.82
CA LYS A 371 -5.67 -22.79 28.27
C LYS A 371 -5.10 -23.54 27.08
N LEU A 372 -3.97 -23.05 26.60
CA LEU A 372 -2.89 -23.87 26.05
C LEU A 372 -1.59 -23.19 26.49
N GLY A 373 -1.13 -23.66 27.64
CA GLY A 373 -0.03 -23.13 28.44
C GLY A 373 0.16 -24.06 29.65
N ARG A 374 0.57 -25.29 29.35
CA ARG A 374 1.27 -26.22 30.26
C ARG A 374 2.28 -26.92 29.35
N GLN A 375 3.57 -26.64 29.48
CA GLN A 375 4.47 -27.14 30.52
C GLN A 375 4.55 -28.67 30.41
N MET A 376 5.51 -29.12 29.60
CA MET A 376 6.12 -30.45 29.75
C MET A 376 7.31 -30.24 30.67
N ASP A 377 7.17 -30.73 31.89
CA ASP A 377 8.29 -30.99 32.78
C ASP A 377 9.05 -32.21 32.26
N SER A 378 10.37 -32.10 32.35
CA SER A 378 11.35 -33.15 32.12
C SER A 378 11.40 -34.11 33.29
N GLU A 379 11.19 -35.40 33.03
CA GLU A 379 11.91 -36.51 33.64
C GLU A 379 12.35 -37.47 32.54
#